data_AF-A0A1W6L3L2-F1
#
_entry.id   AF-A0A1W6L3L2-F1
#
_cell.length_a   1.000
_cell.length_b   1.000
_cell.length_c   1.000
_cell.angle_alpha   90.00
_cell.angle_beta   90.00
_cell.angle_gamma   90.00
#
_symmetry.space_group_name_H-M   'P 1'
#
loop_
_entity.id
_entity.type
_entity.pdbx_description
1 polymer ?
#
loop_
_entity_poly.entity_id
_entity_poly.type
_entity_poly.pdbx_seq_one_letter_code
_entity_poly.pdbx_strand_id
1 'polypeptide(L)'
;MKRLMTVLAVVAAVFSTSAFAADSCDSQADAKKLAGAARTSFVKKCEKDNPPTDAASCEARATDKKLAGAAKTSFVTKCEKDAKGTTAKASCDAQAAEKKLAGAAKNSFVKKCVADAGA
;
A
#
# COMPACT_ATOMS: atom_id res chain seq x y z
N MET A 1 -6.81 43.03 28.73
CA MET A 1 -7.26 42.22 29.89
C MET A 1 -7.88 40.95 29.33
N LYS A 2 -7.55 39.75 29.76
CA LYS A 2 -6.52 39.28 30.68
C LYS A 2 -6.67 37.75 30.56
N ARG A 3 -5.65 37.06 30.02
CA ARG A 3 -5.34 35.64 30.28
C ARG A 3 -6.44 34.66 29.85
N LEU A 4 -6.26 33.91 28.77
CA LEU A 4 -5.92 32.48 28.91
C LEU A 4 -5.44 31.89 27.56
N MET A 5 -4.58 32.61 26.86
CA MET A 5 -3.61 31.94 26.00
C MET A 5 -2.46 31.42 26.86
N THR A 6 -2.03 30.20 26.57
CA THR A 6 -0.78 29.51 26.96
C THR A 6 -0.80 28.55 28.16
N VAL A 7 -0.39 27.31 27.81
CA VAL A 7 0.30 26.29 28.63
C VAL A 7 -0.56 25.35 29.49
N LEU A 8 -1.12 24.33 28.84
CA LEU A 8 -0.77 22.94 29.20
C LEU A 8 -0.79 22.08 27.93
N ALA A 9 0.14 22.40 27.04
CA ALA A 9 0.72 21.38 26.19
C ALA A 9 1.39 20.35 27.11
N VAL A 10 1.18 19.06 26.85
CA VAL A 10 2.15 17.95 26.97
C VAL A 10 1.36 16.63 27.06
N VAL A 11 1.59 15.79 26.03
CA VAL A 11 1.43 14.33 26.02
C VAL A 11 0.01 13.78 25.86
N ALA A 12 -0.43 13.75 24.61
CA ALA A 12 -0.93 12.51 24.01
C ALA A 12 -0.65 12.53 22.50
N ALA A 13 0.61 12.81 22.16
CA ALA A 13 1.17 12.39 20.88
C ALA A 13 1.24 10.86 20.91
N VAL A 14 0.12 10.20 20.62
CA VAL A 14 0.11 8.81 20.16
C VAL A 14 0.09 8.80 18.64
N PHE A 15 0.96 9.62 18.05
CA PHE A 15 1.57 9.36 16.76
C PHE A 15 2.81 8.51 17.03
N SER A 16 2.58 7.24 17.38
CA SER A 16 3.62 6.22 17.39
C SER A 16 3.29 5.30 16.23
N THR A 17 3.80 5.61 15.03
CA THR A 17 4.90 4.84 14.46
C THR A 17 4.68 3.34 14.63
N SER A 18 3.68 2.79 13.94
CA SER A 18 3.75 1.39 13.55
C SER A 18 4.85 1.30 12.51
N ALA A 19 6.06 0.99 12.99
CA ALA A 19 7.09 0.37 12.18
C ALA A 19 6.40 -0.71 11.34
N PHE A 20 6.40 -0.54 10.03
CA PHE A 20 5.82 -1.51 9.10
C PHE A 20 6.73 -2.74 9.05
N ALA A 21 6.70 -3.56 10.10
CA ALA A 21 6.63 -4.99 9.87
C ALA A 21 5.30 -5.18 9.14
N ALA A 22 5.33 -5.65 7.89
CA ALA A 22 4.16 -5.74 7.02
C ALA A 22 3.20 -6.83 7.52
N ASP A 23 2.53 -6.55 8.63
CA ASP A 23 1.48 -7.38 9.19
C ASP A 23 0.24 -7.23 8.29
N SER A 24 -0.37 -8.37 7.95
CA SER A 24 -1.44 -8.41 6.96
C SER A 24 -2.62 -7.51 7.37
N CYS A 25 -3.38 -6.99 6.41
CA CYS A 25 -4.54 -6.15 6.70
C CYS A 25 -5.58 -6.84 7.60
N ASP A 26 -5.61 -8.17 7.56
CA ASP A 26 -6.46 -9.02 8.39
C ASP A 26 -5.99 -9.01 9.85
N SER A 27 -4.70 -9.21 10.07
CA SER A 27 -4.06 -9.13 11.38
C SER A 27 -4.20 -7.73 12.01
N GLN A 28 -4.12 -6.66 11.19
CA GLN A 28 -4.42 -5.30 11.65
C GLN A 28 -5.88 -5.09 12.03
N ALA A 29 -6.81 -5.75 11.32
CA ALA A 29 -8.23 -5.70 11.65
C ALA A 29 -8.54 -6.44 12.96
N ASP A 30 -7.89 -7.59 13.16
CA ASP A 30 -8.03 -8.42 14.36
C ASP A 30 -7.38 -7.75 15.58
N ALA A 31 -6.23 -7.08 15.42
CA ALA A 31 -5.61 -6.25 16.46
C ALA A 31 -6.52 -5.09 16.89
N LYS A 32 -7.34 -4.56 15.97
CA LYS A 32 -8.36 -3.55 16.25
C LYS A 32 -9.69 -4.15 16.74
N LYS A 33 -9.78 -5.47 16.89
CA LYS A 33 -10.99 -6.23 17.24
C LYS A 33 -12.19 -5.88 16.35
N LEU A 34 -11.93 -5.58 15.07
CA LEU A 34 -12.98 -5.30 14.11
C LEU A 34 -13.68 -6.61 13.73
N ALA A 35 -15.00 -6.62 13.78
CA ALA A 35 -15.81 -7.75 13.36
C ALA A 35 -16.82 -7.34 12.28
N GLY A 36 -17.36 -8.33 11.56
CA GLY A 36 -18.44 -8.14 10.59
C GLY A 36 -18.11 -7.13 9.47
N ALA A 37 -19.06 -6.23 9.22
CA ALA A 37 -18.95 -5.25 8.13
C ALA A 37 -17.80 -4.23 8.33
N ALA A 38 -17.49 -3.88 9.59
CA ALA A 38 -16.40 -2.96 9.91
C ALA A 38 -15.04 -3.56 9.57
N ARG A 39 -14.83 -4.84 9.90
CA ARG A 39 -13.64 -5.61 9.50
C ARG A 39 -13.50 -5.63 7.98
N THR A 40 -14.58 -5.97 7.28
CA THR A 40 -14.55 -6.13 5.82
C THR A 40 -14.23 -4.80 5.12
N SER A 41 -14.81 -3.70 5.60
CA SER A 41 -14.53 -2.36 5.07
C SER A 41 -13.10 -1.92 5.35
N PHE A 42 -12.61 -2.18 6.56
CA PHE A 42 -11.23 -1.88 6.94
C PHE A 42 -10.21 -2.68 6.12
N VAL A 43 -10.38 -4.00 6.03
CA VAL A 43 -9.47 -4.87 5.26
C VAL A 43 -9.45 -4.44 3.80
N LYS A 44 -10.62 -4.23 3.17
CA LYS A 44 -10.69 -3.76 1.78
C LYS A 44 -10.01 -2.41 1.56
N LYS A 45 -10.20 -1.47 2.49
CA LYS A 45 -9.56 -0.15 2.45
C LYS A 45 -8.04 -0.28 2.62
N CYS A 46 -7.59 -1.02 3.63
CA CYS A 46 -6.18 -1.30 3.91
C CYS A 46 -5.48 -1.97 2.72
N GLU A 47 -6.11 -2.98 2.11
CA GLU A 47 -5.57 -3.69 0.95
C GLU A 47 -5.45 -2.78 -0.28
N LYS A 48 -6.34 -1.79 -0.42
CA LYS A 48 -6.30 -0.82 -1.50
C LYS A 48 -5.26 0.27 -1.28
N ASP A 49 -5.08 0.70 -0.04
CA ASP A 49 -4.12 1.75 0.33
C ASP A 49 -2.68 1.20 0.40
N ASN A 50 -2.51 -0.10 0.67
CA ASN A 50 -1.20 -0.76 0.79
C ASN A 50 -1.07 -1.92 -0.20
N PRO A 51 -1.09 -1.68 -1.53
CA PRO A 51 -0.97 -2.73 -2.53
C PRO A 51 0.29 -3.58 -2.28
N PRO A 52 0.26 -4.89 -2.63
CA PRO A 52 1.42 -5.73 -2.47
C PRO A 52 2.57 -5.21 -3.35
N THR A 53 3.75 -5.09 -2.77
CA THR A 53 4.97 -4.57 -3.43
C THR A 53 5.98 -5.66 -3.72
N ASP A 54 5.78 -6.85 -3.18
CA ASP A 54 6.74 -7.96 -3.20
C ASP A 54 6.04 -9.33 -3.10
N ALA A 55 6.81 -10.40 -3.29
CA ALA A 55 6.30 -11.77 -3.23
C ALA A 55 5.74 -12.12 -1.83
N ALA A 56 6.37 -11.66 -0.75
CA ALA A 56 5.95 -11.98 0.61
C ALA A 56 4.55 -11.40 0.93
N SER A 57 4.29 -10.16 0.52
CA SER A 57 2.98 -9.52 0.65
C SER A 57 1.92 -10.19 -0.25
N CYS A 58 2.31 -10.70 -1.42
CA CYS A 58 1.44 -11.52 -2.26
C CYS A 58 1.08 -12.86 -1.60
N GLU A 59 2.04 -13.54 -0.98
CA GLU A 59 1.78 -14.79 -0.25
C GLU A 59 0.92 -14.59 1.00
N ALA A 60 1.16 -13.52 1.75
CA ALA A 60 0.36 -13.15 2.91
C ALA A 60 -1.10 -12.90 2.51
N ARG A 61 -1.34 -12.15 1.42
CA ARG A 61 -2.69 -11.93 0.88
C ARG A 61 -3.36 -13.20 0.35
N ALA A 62 -2.58 -14.09 -0.26
CA ALA A 62 -3.13 -15.37 -0.71
C ALA A 62 -3.58 -16.24 0.47
N THR A 63 -2.81 -16.20 1.57
CA THR A 63 -3.10 -16.92 2.81
C THR A 63 -4.30 -16.31 3.54
N ASP A 64 -4.39 -14.98 3.60
CA ASP A 64 -5.56 -14.25 4.12
C ASP A 64 -6.86 -14.66 3.39
N LYS A 65 -6.79 -14.73 2.05
CA LYS A 65 -7.91 -15.19 1.23
C LYS A 65 -8.16 -16.70 1.31
N LYS A 66 -7.43 -17.41 2.17
CA LYS A 66 -7.49 -18.87 2.37
C LYS A 66 -7.35 -19.65 1.07
N LEU A 67 -6.56 -19.12 0.12
CA LEU A 67 -6.29 -19.80 -1.14
C LEU A 67 -5.29 -20.93 -0.89
N ALA A 68 -5.57 -22.08 -1.47
CA ALA A 68 -4.71 -23.27 -1.38
C ALA A 68 -4.44 -23.85 -2.77
N GLY A 69 -3.38 -24.66 -2.88
CA GLY A 69 -2.99 -25.35 -4.11
C GLY A 69 -2.84 -24.41 -5.31
N ALA A 70 -3.36 -24.83 -6.47
CA ALA A 70 -3.24 -24.09 -7.73
C ALA A 70 -3.83 -22.67 -7.68
N ALA A 71 -4.86 -22.44 -6.86
CA ALA A 71 -5.47 -21.11 -6.70
C ALA A 71 -4.51 -20.15 -6.00
N LYS A 72 -3.76 -20.62 -4.99
CA LYS A 72 -2.71 -19.83 -4.32
C LYS A 72 -1.62 -19.47 -5.32
N THR A 73 -1.09 -20.45 -6.05
CA THR A 73 0.00 -20.22 -7.02
C THR A 73 -0.39 -19.24 -8.12
N SER A 74 -1.60 -19.37 -8.67
CA SER A 74 -2.11 -18.47 -9.71
C SER A 74 -2.29 -17.05 -9.19
N PHE A 75 -2.81 -16.91 -7.96
CA PHE A 75 -2.95 -15.62 -7.31
C PHE A 75 -1.60 -14.96 -7.05
N VAL A 76 -0.65 -15.67 -6.44
CA VAL A 76 0.68 -15.15 -6.13
C VAL A 76 1.40 -14.73 -7.41
N THR A 77 1.39 -15.57 -8.44
CA THR A 77 2.03 -15.27 -9.74
C THR A 77 1.44 -14.01 -10.38
N LYS A 78 0.13 -13.83 -10.32
CA LYS A 78 -0.54 -12.63 -10.84
C LYS A 78 -0.22 -11.41 -9.99
N CYS A 79 -0.31 -11.56 -8.67
CA CYS A 79 -0.01 -10.52 -7.70
C CYS A 79 1.42 -9.99 -7.85
N GLU A 80 2.40 -10.87 -8.05
CA GLU A 80 3.80 -10.48 -8.27
C GLU A 80 3.98 -9.71 -9.58
N LYS A 81 3.29 -10.11 -10.66
CA LYS A 81 3.30 -9.34 -11.91
C LYS A 81 2.69 -7.95 -11.71
N ASP A 82 1.56 -7.86 -11.02
CA ASP A 82 0.88 -6.60 -10.73
C ASP A 82 1.73 -5.70 -9.81
N ALA A 83 2.40 -6.29 -8.82
CA ALA A 83 3.33 -5.62 -7.91
C ALA A 83 4.52 -5.04 -8.69
N LYS A 84 5.15 -5.84 -9.58
CA LYS A 84 6.22 -5.37 -10.46
C LYS A 84 5.77 -4.21 -11.35
N GLY A 85 4.59 -4.31 -11.96
CA GLY A 85 4.01 -3.22 -12.76
C GLY A 85 3.77 -1.94 -11.95
N THR A 86 3.33 -2.08 -10.69
CA THR A 86 3.11 -0.95 -9.78
C THR A 86 4.43 -0.28 -9.38
N THR A 87 5.45 -1.08 -9.04
CA THR A 87 6.79 -0.59 -8.69
C THR A 87 7.47 0.08 -9.89
N ALA A 88 7.38 -0.52 -11.08
CA ALA A 88 7.87 0.09 -12.32
C ALA A 88 7.18 1.44 -12.58
N LYS A 89 5.86 1.49 -12.44
CA LYS A 89 5.10 2.74 -12.59
C LYS A 89 5.55 3.81 -11.59
N ALA A 90 5.72 3.46 -10.31
CA ALA A 90 6.17 4.41 -9.29
C ALA A 90 7.58 4.96 -9.60
N SER A 91 8.51 4.09 -10.02
CA SER A 91 9.85 4.51 -10.45
C SER A 91 9.80 5.44 -11.67
N CYS A 92 9.00 5.08 -12.68
CA CYS A 92 8.82 5.91 -13.88
C CYS A 92 8.15 7.25 -13.58
N ASP A 93 7.18 7.29 -12.65
CA ASP A 93 6.55 8.52 -12.18
C ASP A 93 7.56 9.43 -11.46
N ALA A 94 8.46 8.86 -10.66
CA ALA A 94 9.53 9.60 -9.98
C ALA A 94 10.55 10.17 -10.99
N GLN A 95 10.99 9.37 -11.96
CA GLN A 95 11.86 9.84 -13.05
C GLN A 95 11.20 10.96 -13.87
N ALA A 96 9.89 10.85 -14.13
CA ALA A 96 9.16 11.91 -14.82
C ALA A 96 9.10 13.20 -13.98
N ALA A 97 8.94 13.07 -12.66
CA ALA A 97 8.94 14.21 -11.74
C ALA A 97 10.30 14.89 -11.64
N GLU A 98 11.41 14.14 -11.61
CA GLU A 98 12.77 14.67 -11.65
C GLU A 98 13.02 15.45 -12.96
N LYS A 99 12.51 14.93 -14.07
CA LYS A 99 12.52 15.61 -15.38
C LYS A 99 11.48 16.74 -15.49
N LYS A 100 10.74 17.03 -14.42
CA LYS A 100 9.66 18.03 -14.35
C LYS A 100 8.61 17.88 -15.46
N LEU A 101 8.39 16.65 -15.93
CA LEU A 101 7.38 16.37 -16.95
C LEU A 101 5.99 16.48 -16.34
N ALA A 102 5.09 17.16 -17.04
CA ALA A 102 3.69 17.31 -16.67
C ALA A 102 2.78 16.98 -17.85
N GLY A 103 1.48 16.77 -17.56
CA GLY A 103 0.45 16.55 -18.57
C GLY A 103 0.76 15.39 -19.52
N ALA A 104 0.57 15.62 -20.83
CA ALA A 104 0.77 14.61 -21.86
C ALA A 104 2.21 14.07 -21.91
N ALA A 105 3.22 14.92 -21.72
CA ALA A 105 4.63 14.53 -21.76
C ALA A 105 4.97 13.52 -20.65
N LYS A 106 4.46 13.77 -19.43
CA LYS A 106 4.58 12.82 -18.32
C LYS A 106 3.95 11.48 -18.67
N ASN A 107 2.72 11.50 -19.19
CA ASN A 107 1.97 10.27 -19.44
C ASN A 107 2.64 9.40 -20.54
N SER A 108 3.15 10.03 -21.60
CA SER A 108 3.91 9.34 -22.65
C SER A 108 5.23 8.76 -22.12
N PHE A 109 5.97 9.52 -21.31
CA PHE A 109 7.20 9.05 -20.69
C PHE A 109 6.94 7.86 -19.77
N VAL A 110 5.98 7.98 -18.85
CA VAL A 110 5.66 6.90 -17.90
C VAL A 110 5.20 5.64 -18.64
N LYS A 111 4.34 5.76 -19.66
CA LYS A 111 3.93 4.61 -20.48
C LYS A 111 5.12 3.92 -21.16
N LYS A 112 6.02 4.70 -21.76
CA LYS A 112 7.22 4.18 -22.43
C LYS A 112 8.16 3.51 -21.43
N CYS A 113 8.40 4.15 -20.29
CA CYS A 113 9.24 3.65 -19.21
C CYS A 113 8.71 2.36 -18.57
N VAL A 114 7.39 2.27 -18.30
CA VAL A 114 6.79 1.05 -17.75
C VAL A 114 6.84 -0.11 -18.75
N ALA A 115 6.64 0.17 -20.05
CA ALA A 115 6.78 -0.85 -21.09
C ALA A 115 8.22 -1.36 -21.20
N ASP A 116 9.21 -0.48 -21.08
CA ASP A 116 10.64 -0.82 -21.11
C ASP A 116 11.06 -1.62 -19.87
N ALA A 117 10.56 -1.26 -18.69
CA ALA A 117 10.82 -1.97 -17.44
C ALA A 117 10.19 -3.38 -17.37
N GLY A 118 9.26 -3.69 -18.28
CA GLY A 118 8.62 -5.01 -18.41
C GLY A 118 9.13 -5.87 -19.57
N ALA A 119 10.04 -5.35 -20.39
CA ALA A 119 10.72 -6.05 -21.49
C ALA A 119 11.99 -6.76 -21.00
#